data_AF-V6M1T4-F1
#
_entry.id   AF-V6M1T4-F1
#
_cell.length_a   1.000
_cell.length_b   1.000
_cell.length_c   1.000
_cell.angle_alpha   90.00
_cell.angle_beta   90.00
_cell.angle_gamma   90.00
#
_symmetry.space_group_name_H-M   'P 1'
#
loop_
_entity.id
_entity.type
_entity.pdbx_description
1 polymer ?
#
loop_
_entity_poly.entity_id
_entity_poly.type
_entity_poly.pdbx_seq_one_letter_code
_entity_poly.pdbx_strand_id
1 'polypeptide(L)'
;MNERIALYREKLGAKWNQFSKKQKWMIAGISLFLLLSLGLYIFIASQPVYKPLYNQRLSEQEIGAIKAELDSKKIPYKITGNGTGIEVPEKMAQDVIVDLAAQGIPSEAGFNTELFSSTLGMTDRQFDVMKKEALQQELKKLLERVKGVRSAQVMLTLPQESLWVTQTADTATASVVVDVEPGTTLDQKQINSLYLLVSRSVPKLPMEAIAIMDQYSNPLERTDGNDSEASISNFKQQEEIKAEIEKKIQQNLYNLLGTIMGRDKVIVHTFINMNFDKENRVENIVEAPDKENNEGLIISSQRLSKAFSGQGAPPGGIAGTGDNAVPSYPGANTQGTNSQYEELNDTINREVNRITRNVVMSPYKIDDITINVGVEPPAGGQLDDATIESIKQVLRNVVRVTLSNSGLELTQEELDQHISVLPREFSGKVNVADSTSLNPALLWTVGGIAALALAAVAFLLIRRRRQNQLQETDDPELMDAQQPLEIPDLMYQEDNDQVVVRKQLEKLARSKPDEFVVLLRTWLAED
;
A
#
# COMPACT_ATOMS: atom_id res chain seq x y z
N MET A 1 11.06 73.64 -40.34
CA MET A 1 11.09 72.16 -40.16
C MET A 1 11.48 71.39 -41.43
N ASN A 2 11.23 71.90 -42.65
CA ASN A 2 11.47 71.15 -43.89
C ASN A 2 12.96 70.99 -44.29
N GLU A 3 13.84 71.92 -43.93
CA GLU A 3 15.26 71.84 -44.29
C GLU A 3 16.03 70.74 -43.54
N ARG A 4 15.67 70.47 -42.28
CA ARG A 4 16.29 69.39 -41.50
C ARG A 4 15.94 68.02 -42.10
N ILE A 5 14.69 67.83 -42.53
CA ILE A 5 14.23 66.58 -43.15
C ILE A 5 14.93 66.35 -44.50
N ALA A 6 15.14 67.41 -45.29
CA ALA A 6 15.88 67.34 -46.54
C ALA A 6 17.35 66.92 -46.33
N LEU A 7 18.03 67.51 -45.33
CA LEU A 7 19.41 67.15 -44.98
C LEU A 7 19.54 65.71 -44.47
N TYR A 8 18.55 65.20 -43.72
CA TYR A 8 18.53 63.79 -43.32
C TYR A 8 18.28 62.86 -44.50
N ARG A 9 17.42 63.23 -45.44
CA ARG A 9 17.14 62.44 -46.65
C ARG A 9 18.35 62.34 -47.57
N GLU A 10 19.10 63.43 -47.77
CA GLU A 10 20.34 63.42 -48.55
C GLU A 10 21.43 62.59 -47.87
N LYS A 11 21.62 62.74 -46.55
CA LYS A 11 22.60 61.93 -45.78
C LYS A 11 22.26 60.44 -45.78
N LEU A 12 20.97 60.08 -45.74
CA LEU A 12 20.51 58.70 -45.83
C LEU A 12 20.65 58.14 -47.25
N GLY A 13 20.31 58.92 -48.28
CA GLY A 13 20.46 58.52 -49.68
C GLY A 13 21.92 58.31 -50.10
N ALA A 14 22.82 59.19 -49.64
CA ALA A 14 24.25 59.08 -49.90
C ALA A 14 24.87 57.83 -49.23
N LYS A 15 24.52 57.55 -47.97
CA LYS A 15 24.95 56.33 -47.27
C LYS A 15 24.33 55.07 -47.87
N TRP A 16 23.07 55.13 -48.32
CA TRP A 16 22.41 54.01 -48.98
C TRP A 16 23.13 53.60 -50.27
N ASN A 17 23.64 54.54 -51.05
CA ASN A 17 24.38 54.25 -52.28
C ASN A 17 25.80 53.74 -52.08
N GLN A 18 26.37 53.85 -50.87
CA GLN A 18 27.70 53.30 -50.53
C GLN A 18 27.65 51.82 -50.13
N PHE A 19 26.48 51.25 -49.82
CA PHE A 19 26.34 49.83 -49.47
C PHE A 19 26.35 48.92 -50.71
N SER A 20 27.09 47.81 -50.64
CA SER A 20 27.14 46.83 -51.72
C SER A 20 25.77 46.20 -51.95
N LYS A 21 25.51 45.65 -53.16
CA LYS A 21 24.23 44.99 -53.49
C LYS A 21 23.87 43.88 -52.47
N LYS A 22 24.86 43.17 -51.91
CA LYS A 22 24.66 42.16 -50.86
C LYS A 22 24.24 42.79 -49.52
N GLN A 23 24.84 43.90 -49.12
CA GLN A 23 24.48 44.62 -47.89
C GLN A 23 23.07 45.23 -47.95
N LYS A 24 22.65 45.75 -49.12
CA LYS A 24 21.29 46.28 -49.31
C LYS A 24 20.22 45.18 -49.14
N TRP A 25 20.44 44.01 -49.74
CA TRP A 25 19.55 42.85 -49.56
C TRP A 25 19.53 42.35 -48.12
N MET A 26 20.69 42.36 -47.44
CA MET A 26 20.78 41.99 -46.02
C MET A 26 20.01 42.97 -45.12
N ILE A 27 20.14 44.29 -45.34
CA ILE A 27 19.41 45.32 -44.57
C ILE A 27 17.90 45.24 -44.84
N ALA A 28 17.50 45.01 -46.10
CA ALA A 28 16.09 44.83 -46.46
C ALA A 28 15.50 43.57 -45.82
N GLY A 29 16.23 42.45 -45.82
CA GLY A 29 15.83 41.21 -45.15
C GLY A 29 15.69 41.37 -43.64
N ILE A 30 16.66 42.02 -42.99
CA ILE A 30 16.62 42.30 -41.54
C ILE A 30 15.43 43.21 -41.19
N SER A 31 15.17 44.26 -41.99
CA SER A 31 14.06 45.17 -41.76
C SER A 31 12.70 44.48 -41.91
N LEU A 32 12.56 43.62 -42.92
CA LEU A 32 11.34 42.83 -43.11
C LEU A 32 11.10 41.83 -41.98
N PHE A 33 12.17 41.15 -41.54
CA PHE A 33 12.11 40.24 -40.40
C PHE A 33 11.71 40.96 -39.11
N LEU A 34 12.25 42.15 -38.86
CA LEU A 34 11.89 42.98 -37.71
C LEU A 34 10.42 43.39 -37.73
N LEU A 35 9.89 43.79 -38.89
CA LEU A 35 8.48 44.15 -39.04
C LEU A 35 7.55 42.96 -38.81
N LEU A 36 7.88 41.79 -39.37
CA LEU A 36 7.11 40.56 -39.16
C LEU A 36 7.15 40.11 -37.70
N SER A 37 8.33 40.14 -37.08
CA SER A 37 8.51 39.81 -35.67
C SER A 37 7.70 40.74 -34.75
N LEU A 38 7.71 42.04 -35.04
CA LEU A 38 6.93 43.02 -34.29
C LEU A 38 5.41 42.81 -34.47
N GLY A 39 4.95 42.53 -35.68
CA GLY A 39 3.55 42.20 -35.95
C GLY A 39 3.10 40.94 -35.22
N LEU A 40 3.92 39.88 -35.24
CA LEU A 40 3.66 38.64 -34.52
C LEU A 40 3.63 38.86 -33.01
N TYR A 41 4.53 39.68 -32.48
CA TYR A 41 4.57 40.04 -31.06
C TYR A 41 3.29 40.76 -30.63
N ILE A 42 2.83 41.75 -31.40
CA ILE A 42 1.57 42.47 -31.11
C ILE A 42 0.38 41.52 -31.15
N PHE A 43 0.34 40.60 -32.11
CA PHE A 43 -0.73 39.61 -32.23
C PHE A 43 -0.79 38.68 -31.02
N ILE A 44 0.35 38.13 -30.58
CA ILE A 44 0.43 37.24 -29.41
C ILE A 44 0.12 38.02 -28.12
N ALA A 45 0.62 39.24 -27.99
CA ALA A 45 0.39 40.08 -26.81
C ALA A 45 -1.06 40.56 -26.68
N SER A 46 -1.82 40.59 -27.79
CA SER A 46 -3.22 41.02 -27.81
C SER A 46 -4.22 39.90 -27.49
N GLN A 47 -3.79 38.65 -27.29
CA GLN A 47 -4.71 37.57 -26.94
C GLN A 47 -5.11 37.63 -25.46
N PRO A 48 -6.43 37.52 -25.13
CA PRO A 48 -6.89 37.51 -23.75
C PRO A 48 -6.40 36.24 -23.03
N VAL A 49 -5.82 36.43 -21.83
CA VAL A 49 -5.43 35.35 -20.93
C VAL A 49 -6.69 34.82 -20.23
N TYR A 50 -6.96 33.53 -20.37
CA TYR A 50 -8.04 32.84 -19.69
C TYR A 50 -7.51 32.25 -18.38
N LYS A 51 -8.31 32.32 -17.31
CA LYS A 51 -8.03 31.68 -16.03
C LYS A 51 -9.19 30.77 -15.62
N PRO A 52 -8.91 29.64 -14.94
CA PRO A 52 -9.95 28.81 -14.38
C PRO A 52 -10.73 29.61 -13.31
N LEU A 53 -12.06 29.52 -13.36
CA LEU A 53 -12.97 30.14 -12.38
C LEU A 53 -12.84 29.47 -11.01
N TYR A 54 -12.75 28.13 -11.01
CA TYR A 54 -12.61 27.31 -9.83
C TYR A 54 -11.42 26.37 -10.00
N ASN A 55 -10.65 26.19 -8.93
CA ASN A 55 -9.49 25.29 -8.91
C ASN A 55 -9.89 23.81 -8.74
N GLN A 56 -11.14 23.55 -8.36
CA GLN A 56 -11.71 22.22 -8.17
C GLN A 56 -12.52 21.81 -9.40
N ARG A 57 -12.62 20.50 -9.65
CA ARG A 57 -13.47 19.97 -10.72
C ARG A 57 -14.93 20.06 -10.28
N LEU A 58 -15.75 20.67 -11.13
CA LEU A 58 -17.18 20.81 -10.93
C LEU A 58 -17.91 19.66 -11.63
N SER A 59 -19.09 19.32 -11.15
CA SER A 59 -20.02 18.41 -11.81
C SER A 59 -20.59 19.02 -13.09
N GLU A 60 -21.06 18.18 -14.01
CA GLU A 60 -21.67 18.64 -15.26
C GLU A 60 -22.91 19.52 -15.03
N GLN A 61 -23.64 19.30 -13.93
CA GLN A 61 -24.81 20.09 -13.54
C GLN A 61 -24.41 21.50 -13.10
N GLU A 62 -23.37 21.62 -12.27
CA GLU A 62 -22.82 22.92 -11.84
C GLU A 62 -22.24 23.70 -13.03
N ILE A 63 -21.52 23.02 -13.93
CA ILE A 63 -21.00 23.63 -15.16
C ILE A 63 -22.14 24.10 -16.06
N GLY A 64 -23.25 23.35 -16.15
CA GLY A 64 -24.45 23.77 -16.87
C GLY A 64 -25.08 25.05 -16.31
N ALA A 65 -25.15 25.17 -14.98
CA ALA A 65 -25.67 26.36 -14.30
C ALA A 65 -24.76 27.58 -14.50
N ILE A 66 -23.43 27.41 -14.31
CA ILE A 66 -22.45 28.48 -14.54
C ILE A 66 -22.47 28.92 -16.01
N LYS A 67 -22.56 27.97 -16.94
CA LYS A 67 -22.65 28.27 -18.37
C LYS A 67 -23.87 29.12 -18.71
N ALA A 68 -25.05 28.76 -18.18
CA ALA A 68 -26.29 29.50 -18.43
C ALA A 68 -26.17 30.96 -17.97
N GLU A 69 -25.53 31.20 -16.82
CA GLU A 69 -25.30 32.54 -16.30
C GLU A 69 -24.26 33.34 -17.11
N LEU A 70 -23.17 32.70 -17.51
CA LEU A 70 -22.15 33.31 -18.38
C LEU A 70 -22.72 33.66 -19.77
N ASP A 71 -23.56 32.78 -20.34
CA ASP A 71 -24.28 33.02 -21.58
C ASP A 71 -25.24 34.22 -21.43
N SER A 72 -25.98 34.29 -20.31
CA SER A 72 -26.89 35.40 -19.98
C SER A 72 -26.17 36.75 -19.93
N LYS A 73 -24.98 36.77 -19.30
CA LYS A 73 -24.13 37.96 -19.18
C LYS A 73 -23.22 38.22 -20.38
N LYS A 74 -23.27 37.36 -21.42
CA LYS A 74 -22.44 37.44 -22.63
C LYS A 74 -20.93 37.47 -22.33
N ILE A 75 -20.51 36.76 -21.29
CA ILE A 75 -19.11 36.67 -20.89
C ILE A 75 -18.47 35.53 -21.70
N PRO A 76 -17.35 35.75 -22.42
CA PRO A 76 -16.71 34.69 -23.17
C PRO A 76 -16.08 33.67 -22.21
N TYR A 77 -16.34 32.38 -22.44
CA TYR A 77 -15.81 31.29 -21.63
C TYR A 77 -15.25 30.15 -22.48
N LYS A 78 -14.45 29.29 -21.85
CA LYS A 78 -13.97 28.03 -22.42
C LYS A 78 -14.23 26.90 -21.44
N ILE A 79 -14.82 25.82 -21.93
CA ILE A 79 -15.01 24.60 -21.14
C ILE A 79 -13.75 23.74 -21.28
N THR A 80 -13.19 23.32 -20.15
CA THR A 80 -11.99 22.49 -20.06
C THR A 80 -12.27 21.22 -19.26
N GLY A 81 -11.33 20.27 -19.28
CA GLY A 81 -11.45 19.03 -18.49
C GLY A 81 -12.65 18.15 -18.86
N ASN A 82 -13.00 18.04 -20.14
CA ASN A 82 -14.15 17.25 -20.61
C ASN A 82 -15.49 17.62 -19.95
N GLY A 83 -15.72 18.91 -19.66
CA GLY A 83 -16.99 19.37 -19.07
C GLY A 83 -16.95 19.52 -17.55
N THR A 84 -15.78 19.36 -16.91
CA THR A 84 -15.63 19.53 -15.45
C THR A 84 -14.93 20.82 -15.04
N GLY A 85 -14.65 21.72 -15.99
CA GLY A 85 -13.93 22.97 -15.74
C GLY A 85 -14.38 24.09 -16.68
N ILE A 86 -14.29 25.33 -16.20
CA ILE A 86 -14.66 26.52 -16.97
C ILE A 86 -13.66 27.65 -16.74
N GLU A 87 -13.23 28.28 -17.83
CA GLU A 87 -12.27 29.37 -17.84
C GLU A 87 -12.87 30.64 -18.42
N VAL A 88 -12.52 31.79 -17.85
CA VAL A 88 -12.96 33.13 -18.29
C VAL A 88 -11.76 34.08 -18.38
N PRO A 89 -11.87 35.22 -19.10
CA PRO A 89 -10.79 36.21 -19.15
C PRO A 89 -10.37 36.67 -17.75
N GLU A 90 -9.06 36.74 -17.52
CA GLU A 90 -8.47 37.13 -16.23
C GLU A 90 -9.05 38.42 -15.65
N LYS A 91 -9.36 39.39 -16.52
CA LYS A 91 -9.94 40.69 -16.13
C LYS A 91 -11.36 40.60 -15.54
N MET A 92 -12.10 39.55 -15.86
CA MET A 92 -13.51 39.36 -15.42
C MET A 92 -13.64 38.23 -14.39
N ALA A 93 -12.58 37.47 -14.14
CA ALA A 93 -12.65 36.27 -13.32
C ALA A 93 -13.16 36.56 -11.89
N GLN A 94 -12.65 37.62 -11.26
CA GLN A 94 -13.01 37.94 -9.87
C GLN A 94 -14.46 38.43 -9.74
N ASP A 95 -14.92 39.28 -10.66
CA ASP A 95 -16.29 39.79 -10.69
C ASP A 95 -17.30 38.66 -10.93
N VAL A 96 -16.98 37.75 -11.86
CA VAL A 96 -17.80 36.57 -12.14
C VAL A 96 -17.90 35.65 -10.92
N ILE A 97 -16.81 35.44 -10.17
CA ILE A 97 -16.84 34.62 -8.95
C ILE A 97 -17.79 35.22 -7.91
N VAL A 98 -17.70 36.53 -7.68
CA VAL A 98 -18.57 37.22 -6.72
C VAL A 98 -20.04 37.15 -7.15
N ASP A 99 -20.30 37.34 -8.43
CA ASP A 99 -21.64 37.27 -9.01
C ASP A 99 -22.26 35.87 -8.92
N LEU A 100 -21.49 34.83 -9.23
CA LEU A 100 -21.94 33.43 -9.13
C LEU A 100 -22.19 33.06 -7.67
N ALA A 101 -21.33 33.51 -6.75
CA ALA A 101 -21.51 33.30 -5.32
C ALA A 101 -22.78 33.98 -4.79
N ALA A 102 -23.09 35.20 -5.25
CA ALA A 102 -24.33 35.89 -4.89
C ALA A 102 -25.60 35.16 -5.34
N GLN A 103 -25.49 34.28 -6.35
CA GLN A 103 -26.57 33.44 -6.87
C GLN A 103 -26.58 32.04 -6.26
N GLY A 104 -25.65 31.72 -5.35
CA GLY A 104 -25.53 30.40 -4.74
C GLY A 104 -25.00 29.32 -5.70
N ILE A 105 -24.18 29.73 -6.68
CA ILE A 105 -23.52 28.84 -7.64
C ILE A 105 -22.01 28.80 -7.33
N PRO A 106 -21.38 27.62 -7.22
CA PRO A 106 -21.95 26.28 -7.37
C PRO A 106 -22.83 25.88 -6.18
N SER A 107 -23.90 25.14 -6.45
CA SER A 107 -24.75 24.58 -5.40
C SER A 107 -23.99 23.44 -4.72
N GLU A 108 -23.60 23.61 -3.45
CA GLU A 108 -23.01 22.51 -2.68
C GLU A 108 -23.98 21.33 -2.67
N ALA A 109 -23.66 20.27 -3.42
CA ALA A 109 -24.41 19.02 -3.41
C ALA A 109 -24.11 18.24 -2.12
N GLY A 110 -24.54 18.80 -0.98
CA GLY A 110 -24.44 18.20 0.34
C GLY A 110 -25.68 18.60 1.13
N PHE A 111 -26.50 17.61 1.49
CA PHE A 111 -27.67 17.85 2.33
C PHE A 111 -27.19 18.35 3.70
N ASN A 112 -27.62 19.56 4.07
CA ASN A 112 -27.28 20.15 5.36
C ASN A 112 -28.07 19.45 6.46
N THR A 113 -27.37 19.06 7.53
CA THR A 113 -27.92 18.49 8.77
C THR A 113 -28.91 19.44 9.50
N GLU A 114 -29.25 20.58 8.90
CA GLU A 114 -30.22 21.56 9.40
C GLU A 114 -31.66 21.03 9.43
N LEU A 115 -32.00 19.99 8.64
CA LEU A 115 -33.30 19.33 8.71
C LEU A 115 -33.54 18.53 10.00
N PHE A 116 -32.49 18.26 10.79
CA PHE A 116 -32.63 17.67 12.12
C PHE A 116 -33.09 18.69 13.18
N SER A 117 -33.04 20.00 12.89
CA SER A 117 -33.27 21.06 13.88
C SER A 117 -34.72 21.55 13.99
N SER A 118 -35.61 21.18 13.06
CA SER A 118 -36.92 21.84 12.91
C SER A 118 -38.15 20.92 13.01
N THR A 119 -38.00 19.66 13.45
CA THR A 119 -39.10 18.67 13.46
C THR A 119 -39.58 18.29 14.86
N LEU A 120 -40.13 19.26 15.62
CA LEU A 120 -40.98 18.93 16.78
C LEU A 120 -42.25 18.22 16.27
N GLY A 121 -42.35 16.90 16.43
CA GLY A 121 -43.50 16.08 16.04
C GLY A 121 -43.21 14.89 15.10
N MET A 122 -41.94 14.53 14.87
CA MET A 122 -41.59 13.39 14.02
C MET A 122 -41.98 12.04 14.64
N THR A 123 -42.55 11.13 13.84
CA THR A 123 -42.87 9.75 14.26
C THR A 123 -41.63 8.85 14.21
N ASP A 124 -41.57 7.78 15.02
CA ASP A 124 -40.43 6.83 15.04
C ASP A 124 -40.05 6.30 13.65
N ARG A 125 -41.03 5.97 12.80
CA ARG A 125 -40.77 5.52 11.42
C ARG A 125 -40.06 6.58 10.56
N GLN A 126 -40.40 7.86 10.75
CA GLN A 126 -39.75 8.95 10.04
C GLN A 126 -38.32 9.14 10.56
N PHE A 127 -38.10 8.99 11.87
CA PHE A 127 -36.75 8.99 12.45
C PHE A 127 -35.89 7.86 11.88
N ASP A 128 -36.42 6.65 11.77
CA ASP A 128 -35.69 5.50 11.23
C ASP A 128 -35.29 5.68 9.77
N VAL A 129 -36.19 6.22 8.94
CA VAL A 129 -35.89 6.54 7.54
C VAL A 129 -34.79 7.60 7.46
N MET A 130 -34.88 8.69 8.23
CA MET A 130 -33.85 9.73 8.26
C MET A 130 -32.50 9.20 8.76
N LYS A 131 -32.51 8.37 9.81
CA LYS A 131 -31.30 7.72 10.35
C LYS A 131 -30.65 6.82 9.30
N LYS A 132 -31.45 6.01 8.59
CA LYS A 132 -30.96 5.15 7.50
C LYS A 132 -30.33 5.97 6.37
N GLU A 133 -30.99 7.04 5.94
CA GLU A 133 -30.51 7.91 4.88
C GLU A 133 -29.20 8.61 5.27
N ALA A 134 -29.12 9.14 6.49
CA ALA A 134 -27.90 9.73 7.03
C ALA A 134 -26.73 8.73 7.09
N LEU A 135 -26.98 7.50 7.54
CA LEU A 135 -25.96 6.45 7.57
C LEU A 135 -25.45 6.11 6.16
N GLN A 136 -26.34 6.00 5.18
CA GLN A 136 -25.95 5.74 3.78
C GLN A 136 -25.09 6.87 3.21
N GLN A 137 -25.41 8.13 3.53
CA GLN A 137 -24.66 9.29 3.06
C GLN A 137 -23.28 9.41 3.71
N GLU A 138 -23.18 9.11 5.02
CA GLU A 138 -21.90 9.10 5.71
C GLU A 138 -21.01 7.94 5.24
N LEU A 139 -21.60 6.75 5.02
CA LEU A 139 -20.90 5.62 4.42
C LEU A 139 -20.39 5.96 3.02
N LYS A 140 -21.20 6.62 2.19
CA LYS A 140 -20.77 7.09 0.87
C LYS A 140 -19.50 7.95 0.98
N LYS A 141 -19.53 9.00 1.82
CA LYS A 141 -18.38 9.89 2.05
C LYS A 141 -17.16 9.14 2.57
N LEU A 142 -17.38 8.15 3.42
CA LEU A 142 -16.32 7.34 4.00
C LEU A 142 -15.66 6.44 2.95
N LEU A 143 -16.43 5.82 2.06
CA LEU A 143 -15.91 4.98 0.97
C LEU A 143 -15.17 5.82 -0.09
N GLU A 144 -15.63 7.03 -0.37
CA GLU A 144 -14.96 8.00 -1.27
C GLU A 144 -13.58 8.44 -0.78
N ARG A 145 -13.27 8.27 0.52
CA ARG A 145 -11.91 8.52 1.06
C ARG A 145 -10.92 7.40 0.72
N VAL A 146 -11.40 6.24 0.26
CA VAL A 146 -10.52 5.14 -0.15
C VAL A 146 -9.88 5.49 -1.50
N LYS A 147 -8.55 5.49 -1.54
CA LYS A 147 -7.79 5.81 -2.75
C LYS A 147 -8.24 4.93 -3.92
N GLY A 148 -8.55 5.55 -5.05
CA GLY A 148 -9.03 4.88 -6.26
C GLY A 148 -10.54 4.79 -6.38
N VAL A 149 -11.31 5.14 -5.33
CA VAL A 149 -12.77 5.29 -5.38
C VAL A 149 -13.11 6.74 -5.66
N ARG A 150 -13.73 7.02 -6.81
CA ARG A 150 -14.17 8.36 -7.22
C ARG A 150 -15.52 8.74 -6.60
N SER A 151 -16.47 7.79 -6.61
CA SER A 151 -17.77 7.96 -5.99
C SER A 151 -18.31 6.62 -5.50
N ALA A 152 -19.21 6.65 -4.52
CA ALA A 152 -19.87 5.45 -4.03
C ALA A 152 -21.38 5.65 -3.89
N GLN A 153 -22.14 4.57 -4.10
CA GLN A 153 -23.56 4.51 -3.80
C GLN A 153 -23.81 3.33 -2.87
N VAL A 154 -24.49 3.60 -1.76
CA VAL A 154 -24.72 2.62 -0.68
C VAL A 154 -26.21 2.46 -0.46
N MET A 155 -26.68 1.22 -0.54
CA MET A 155 -28.03 0.83 -0.16
C MET A 155 -27.95 -0.09 1.06
N LEU A 156 -28.60 0.32 2.16
CA LEU A 156 -28.66 -0.46 3.39
C LEU A 156 -30.05 -1.03 3.60
N THR A 157 -30.12 -2.24 4.15
CA THR A 157 -31.34 -2.81 4.71
C THR A 157 -31.08 -3.10 6.18
N LEU A 158 -31.72 -2.32 7.05
CA LEU A 158 -31.61 -2.48 8.50
C LEU A 158 -32.76 -3.36 9.02
N PRO A 159 -32.49 -4.32 9.92
CA PRO A 159 -33.54 -5.12 10.54
C PRO A 159 -34.41 -4.26 11.46
N GLN A 160 -35.69 -4.62 11.60
CA GLN A 160 -36.57 -3.96 12.56
C GLN A 160 -36.24 -4.40 13.99
N GLU A 161 -36.28 -3.47 14.95
CA GLU A 161 -36.12 -3.82 16.36
C GLU A 161 -37.36 -4.57 16.85
N SER A 162 -37.24 -5.88 17.02
CA SER A 162 -38.27 -6.73 17.62
C SER A 162 -38.20 -6.63 19.15
N LEU A 163 -39.32 -6.31 19.80
CA LEU A 163 -39.45 -6.27 21.25
C LEU A 163 -39.59 -7.67 21.88
N TRP A 164 -39.59 -8.72 21.05
CA TRP A 164 -39.79 -10.10 21.48
C TRP A 164 -38.45 -10.84 21.58
N VAL A 165 -38.13 -11.29 22.81
CA VAL A 165 -36.88 -12.02 23.17
C VAL A 165 -36.70 -13.34 22.40
N THR A 166 -37.75 -13.83 21.73
CA THR A 166 -37.79 -15.14 21.06
C THR A 166 -37.45 -15.10 19.56
N GLN A 167 -37.23 -13.93 18.97
CA GLN A 167 -36.90 -13.81 17.55
C GLN A 167 -35.38 -13.77 17.36
N THR A 168 -34.86 -14.64 16.49
CA THR A 168 -33.47 -14.61 16.03
C THR A 168 -33.15 -13.20 15.52
N ALA A 169 -31.99 -12.65 15.92
CA ALA A 169 -31.59 -11.32 15.49
C ALA A 169 -31.41 -11.29 13.97
N ASP A 170 -32.29 -10.60 13.26
CA ASP A 170 -32.15 -10.35 11.83
C ASP A 170 -30.84 -9.57 11.58
N THR A 171 -30.11 -9.96 10.53
CA THR A 171 -28.88 -9.30 10.10
C THR A 171 -29.19 -8.17 9.12
N ALA A 172 -28.42 -7.10 9.21
CA ALA A 172 -28.45 -6.07 8.18
C ALA A 172 -27.82 -6.60 6.88
N THR A 173 -28.19 -6.01 5.75
CA THR A 173 -27.56 -6.27 4.45
C THR A 173 -27.15 -4.95 3.78
N ALA A 174 -26.10 -4.99 2.98
CA ALA A 174 -25.61 -3.82 2.26
C ALA A 174 -25.28 -4.16 0.80
N SER A 175 -25.71 -3.29 -0.11
CA SER A 175 -25.28 -3.31 -1.52
C SER A 175 -24.57 -2.00 -1.81
N VAL A 176 -23.35 -2.10 -2.33
CA VAL A 176 -22.49 -0.95 -2.60
C VAL A 176 -22.06 -1.00 -4.06
N VAL A 177 -22.23 0.11 -4.76
CA VAL A 177 -21.65 0.32 -6.08
C VAL A 177 -20.55 1.36 -5.93
N VAL A 178 -19.34 1.01 -6.33
CA VAL A 178 -18.20 1.94 -6.34
C VAL A 178 -17.84 2.31 -7.76
N ASP A 179 -17.58 3.59 -7.98
CA ASP A 179 -17.09 4.11 -9.24
C ASP A 179 -15.58 4.32 -9.10
N VAL A 180 -14.81 3.46 -9.75
CA VAL A 180 -13.35 3.45 -9.67
C VAL A 180 -12.76 4.47 -10.64
N GLU A 181 -11.67 5.13 -10.25
CA GLU A 181 -10.94 6.07 -11.10
C GLU A 181 -10.52 5.42 -12.44
N PRO A 182 -10.67 6.11 -13.59
CA PRO A 182 -10.28 5.58 -14.89
C PRO A 182 -8.82 5.13 -14.93
N GLY A 183 -8.58 3.90 -15.40
CA GLY A 183 -7.23 3.33 -15.49
C GLY A 183 -6.66 2.81 -14.18
N THR A 184 -7.42 2.84 -13.08
CA THR A 184 -7.06 2.26 -11.79
C THR A 184 -7.86 0.99 -11.54
N THR A 185 -7.21 -0.04 -11.02
CA THR A 185 -7.86 -1.25 -10.50
C THR A 185 -7.66 -1.29 -8.99
N LEU A 186 -8.73 -1.57 -8.24
CA LEU A 186 -8.63 -1.71 -6.78
C LEU A 186 -7.86 -3.00 -6.45
N ASP A 187 -6.89 -2.90 -5.55
CA ASP A 187 -6.18 -4.06 -5.03
C ASP A 187 -7.03 -4.81 -3.99
N GLN A 188 -6.67 -6.06 -3.67
CA GLN A 188 -7.42 -6.86 -2.70
C GLN A 188 -7.41 -6.23 -1.29
N LYS A 189 -6.37 -5.45 -0.93
CA LYS A 189 -6.30 -4.77 0.36
C LYS A 189 -7.34 -3.64 0.45
N GLN A 190 -7.53 -2.90 -0.63
CA GLN A 190 -8.53 -1.85 -0.78
C GLN A 190 -9.92 -2.48 -0.79
N ILE A 191 -10.15 -3.56 -1.54
CA ILE A 191 -11.42 -4.29 -1.52
C ILE A 191 -11.75 -4.77 -0.10
N ASN A 192 -10.80 -5.43 0.58
CA ASN A 192 -10.98 -5.88 1.97
C ASN A 192 -11.25 -4.71 2.93
N SER A 193 -10.62 -3.55 2.70
CA SER A 193 -10.88 -2.34 3.47
C SER A 193 -12.30 -1.82 3.25
N LEU A 194 -12.81 -1.82 2.02
CA LEU A 194 -14.20 -1.42 1.73
C LEU A 194 -15.20 -2.31 2.51
N TYR A 195 -15.03 -3.63 2.47
CA TYR A 195 -15.86 -4.57 3.22
C TYR A 195 -15.79 -4.33 4.74
N LEU A 196 -14.58 -4.11 5.27
CA LEU A 196 -14.37 -3.86 6.69
C LEU A 196 -15.03 -2.56 7.16
N LEU A 197 -14.87 -1.48 6.39
CA LEU A 197 -15.47 -0.19 6.69
C LEU A 197 -17.00 -0.30 6.73
N VAL A 198 -17.61 -0.91 5.71
CA VAL A 198 -19.06 -1.08 5.66
C VAL A 198 -19.57 -1.94 6.82
N SER A 199 -18.94 -3.09 7.09
CA SER A 199 -19.33 -3.99 8.19
C SER A 199 -19.21 -3.33 9.57
N ARG A 200 -18.16 -2.52 9.81
CA ARG A 200 -17.92 -1.88 11.11
C ARG A 200 -18.72 -0.61 11.32
N SER A 201 -19.17 0.03 10.25
CA SER A 201 -19.99 1.25 10.30
C SER A 201 -21.48 0.97 10.52
N VAL A 202 -21.96 -0.27 10.30
CA VAL A 202 -23.38 -0.63 10.43
C VAL A 202 -23.56 -1.72 11.49
N PRO A 203 -24.45 -1.54 12.47
CA PRO A 203 -24.70 -2.56 13.47
C PRO A 203 -25.33 -3.81 12.85
N LYS A 204 -24.92 -5.00 13.32
CA LYS A 204 -25.42 -6.30 12.89
C LYS A 204 -25.25 -6.58 11.38
N LEU A 205 -24.23 -6.00 10.75
CA LEU A 205 -23.90 -6.24 9.34
C LEU A 205 -22.67 -7.16 9.22
N PRO A 206 -22.86 -8.48 9.08
CA PRO A 206 -21.76 -9.40 8.83
C PRO A 206 -21.17 -9.17 7.43
N MET A 207 -19.87 -9.47 7.24
CA MET A 207 -19.18 -9.20 5.97
C MET A 207 -19.75 -10.01 4.81
N GLU A 208 -20.31 -11.18 5.09
CA GLU A 208 -20.95 -12.09 4.13
C GLU A 208 -22.26 -11.51 3.57
N ALA A 209 -22.87 -10.56 4.28
CA ALA A 209 -24.11 -9.89 3.87
C ALA A 209 -23.87 -8.57 3.10
N ILE A 210 -22.63 -8.36 2.62
CA ILE A 210 -22.21 -7.18 1.87
C ILE A 210 -21.90 -7.59 0.44
N ALA A 211 -22.54 -6.93 -0.53
CA ALA A 211 -22.21 -7.05 -1.95
C ALA A 211 -21.62 -5.73 -2.43
N ILE A 212 -20.39 -5.76 -2.96
CA ILE A 212 -19.73 -4.60 -3.57
C ILE A 212 -19.49 -4.89 -5.05
N MET A 213 -19.82 -3.95 -5.93
CA MET A 213 -19.57 -4.04 -7.37
C MET A 213 -19.01 -2.72 -7.92
N ASP A 214 -18.32 -2.80 -9.06
CA ASP A 214 -17.83 -1.62 -9.77
C ASP A 214 -18.88 -1.00 -10.72
N GLN A 215 -18.55 0.12 -11.35
CA GLN A 215 -19.42 0.82 -12.29
C GLN A 215 -19.77 0.02 -13.56
N TYR A 216 -19.06 -1.08 -13.84
CA TYR A 216 -19.28 -1.99 -14.97
C TYR A 216 -20.00 -3.27 -14.56
N SER A 217 -20.55 -3.32 -13.34
CA SER A 217 -21.22 -4.50 -12.76
C SER A 217 -20.29 -5.68 -12.53
N ASN A 218 -18.97 -5.47 -12.43
CA ASN A 218 -18.05 -6.50 -11.98
C ASN A 218 -18.12 -6.61 -10.45
N PRO A 219 -18.38 -7.79 -9.89
CA PRO A 219 -18.34 -7.98 -8.44
C PRO A 219 -16.91 -7.78 -7.92
N LEU A 220 -16.76 -6.98 -6.88
CA LEU A 220 -15.50 -6.80 -6.17
C LEU A 220 -15.47 -7.79 -5.02
N GLU A 221 -15.14 -9.04 -5.33
CA GLU A 221 -15.20 -10.11 -4.36
C GLU A 221 -14.13 -9.97 -3.28
N ARG A 222 -14.56 -10.18 -2.04
CA ARG A 222 -13.66 -10.28 -0.91
C ARG A 222 -13.01 -11.66 -0.93
N THR A 223 -11.79 -11.73 -1.43
CA THR A 223 -10.95 -12.89 -1.22
C THR A 223 -10.37 -12.76 0.19
N ASP A 224 -10.99 -13.46 1.16
CA ASP A 224 -10.17 -14.05 2.23
C ASP A 224 -9.05 -14.76 1.51
N GLY A 225 -7.79 -14.43 1.77
CA GLY A 225 -6.63 -14.92 1.03
C GLY A 225 -6.41 -16.45 1.13
N ASN A 226 -7.45 -17.25 0.96
CA ASN A 226 -7.55 -18.62 1.38
C ASN A 226 -8.19 -19.56 0.33
N ASP A 227 -9.12 -19.14 -0.54
CA ASP A 227 -9.91 -20.17 -1.27
C ASP A 227 -9.94 -20.16 -2.81
N SER A 228 -9.43 -19.17 -3.55
CA SER A 228 -9.43 -19.30 -5.03
C SER A 228 -8.27 -18.63 -5.77
N GLU A 229 -7.79 -17.47 -5.33
CA GLU A 229 -6.49 -16.94 -5.75
C GLU A 229 -5.31 -17.57 -4.99
N ALA A 230 -5.59 -18.34 -3.94
CA ALA A 230 -4.60 -18.94 -3.05
C ALA A 230 -3.55 -19.78 -3.80
N SER A 231 -3.90 -20.49 -4.88
CA SER A 231 -2.89 -21.30 -5.59
C SER A 231 -1.86 -20.46 -6.34
N ILE A 232 -2.24 -19.32 -6.96
CA ILE A 232 -1.31 -18.46 -7.70
C ILE A 232 -0.62 -17.46 -6.75
N SER A 233 -1.32 -16.95 -5.74
CA SER A 233 -0.75 -16.04 -4.74
C SER A 233 0.17 -16.77 -3.76
N ASN A 234 -0.16 -17.98 -3.32
CA ASN A 234 0.77 -18.82 -2.54
C ASN A 234 1.97 -19.22 -3.40
N PHE A 235 1.80 -19.50 -4.68
CA PHE A 235 2.94 -19.78 -5.57
C PHE A 235 3.86 -18.56 -5.72
N LYS A 236 3.32 -17.36 -5.93
CA LYS A 236 4.12 -16.12 -5.94
C LYS A 236 4.83 -15.88 -4.61
N GLN A 237 4.15 -16.09 -3.49
CA GLN A 237 4.75 -15.95 -2.17
C GLN A 237 5.86 -16.98 -1.92
N GLN A 238 5.67 -18.23 -2.37
CA GLN A 238 6.70 -19.28 -2.33
C GLN A 238 7.89 -18.92 -3.21
N GLU A 239 7.66 -18.36 -4.41
CA GLU A 239 8.71 -17.87 -5.30
C GLU A 239 9.48 -16.70 -4.68
N GLU A 240 8.79 -15.74 -4.06
CA GLU A 240 9.42 -14.61 -3.36
C GLU A 240 10.32 -15.07 -2.20
N ILE A 241 9.83 -15.99 -1.36
CA ILE A 241 10.61 -16.58 -0.27
C ILE A 241 11.83 -17.32 -0.83
N LYS A 242 11.64 -18.09 -1.89
CA LYS A 242 12.73 -18.80 -2.58
C LYS A 242 13.79 -17.81 -3.09
N ALA A 243 13.37 -16.78 -3.82
CA ALA A 243 14.27 -15.77 -4.39
C ALA A 243 15.01 -14.97 -3.30
N GLU A 244 14.36 -14.67 -2.17
CA GLU A 244 14.99 -14.00 -1.05
C GLU A 244 16.11 -14.84 -0.42
N ILE A 245 15.86 -16.14 -0.20
CA ILE A 245 16.86 -17.06 0.35
C ILE A 245 18.02 -17.25 -0.64
N GLU A 246 17.74 -17.48 -1.92
CA GLU A 246 18.75 -17.58 -2.98
C GLU A 246 19.65 -16.34 -3.01
N LYS A 247 19.04 -15.15 -3.03
CA LYS A 247 19.74 -13.87 -3.02
C LYS A 247 20.60 -13.69 -1.77
N LYS A 248 20.09 -14.07 -0.59
CA LYS A 248 20.85 -13.96 0.66
C LYS A 248 22.07 -14.87 0.66
N ILE A 249 21.92 -16.13 0.23
CA ILE A 249 23.04 -17.07 0.10
C ILE A 249 24.04 -16.56 -0.93
N GLN A 250 23.56 -16.10 -2.09
CA GLN A 250 24.39 -15.53 -3.15
C GLN A 250 25.20 -14.32 -2.66
N GLN A 251 24.57 -13.39 -1.94
CA GLN A 251 25.25 -12.21 -1.40
C GLN A 251 26.31 -12.57 -0.37
N ASN A 252 26.03 -13.52 0.52
CA ASN A 252 26.99 -13.98 1.53
C ASN A 252 28.20 -14.64 0.88
N LEU A 253 27.98 -15.52 -0.10
CA LEU A 253 29.05 -16.17 -0.86
C LEU A 253 29.85 -15.18 -1.69
N TYR A 254 29.18 -14.23 -2.37
CA TYR A 254 29.84 -13.17 -3.13
C TYR A 254 30.72 -12.30 -2.23
N ASN A 255 30.26 -11.93 -1.03
CA ASN A 255 31.07 -11.16 -0.09
C ASN A 255 32.29 -11.95 0.39
N LEU A 256 32.09 -13.22 0.79
CA LEU A 256 33.17 -14.08 1.28
C LEU A 256 34.23 -14.30 0.18
N LEU A 257 33.81 -14.79 -0.98
CA LEU A 257 34.71 -15.11 -2.09
C LEU A 257 35.29 -13.84 -2.71
N GLY A 258 34.55 -12.73 -2.72
CA GLY A 258 35.01 -11.43 -3.19
C GLY A 258 36.10 -10.81 -2.30
N THR A 259 36.12 -11.11 -0.99
CA THR A 259 37.24 -10.74 -0.11
C THR A 259 38.52 -11.52 -0.43
N ILE A 260 38.39 -12.77 -0.89
CA ILE A 260 39.54 -13.65 -1.19
C ILE A 260 40.07 -13.39 -2.61
N MET A 261 39.18 -13.29 -3.60
CA MET A 261 39.52 -13.28 -5.03
C MET A 261 39.41 -11.88 -5.67
N GLY A 262 38.74 -10.94 -5.02
CA GLY A 262 38.39 -9.62 -5.55
C GLY A 262 36.92 -9.54 -5.97
N ARG A 263 36.23 -8.45 -5.61
CA ARG A 263 34.79 -8.28 -5.81
C ARG A 263 34.38 -8.37 -7.28
N ASP A 264 35.18 -7.81 -8.18
CA ASP A 264 34.90 -7.80 -9.63
C ASP A 264 35.29 -9.11 -10.33
N LYS A 265 35.80 -10.10 -9.59
CA LYS A 265 36.35 -11.36 -10.11
C LYS A 265 35.56 -12.59 -9.69
N VAL A 266 34.39 -12.40 -9.07
CA VAL A 266 33.54 -13.50 -8.60
C VAL A 266 32.10 -13.28 -9.03
N ILE A 267 31.49 -14.31 -9.62
CA ILE A 267 30.05 -14.35 -9.87
C ILE A 267 29.51 -15.59 -9.16
N VAL A 268 28.45 -15.43 -8.38
CA VAL A 268 27.80 -16.53 -7.68
C VAL A 268 26.35 -16.60 -8.14
N HIS A 269 25.87 -17.80 -8.43
CA HIS A 269 24.47 -18.11 -8.64
C HIS A 269 24.08 -19.30 -7.77
N THR A 270 22.98 -19.16 -7.05
CA THR A 270 22.44 -20.20 -6.18
C THR A 270 21.05 -20.56 -6.65
N PHE A 271 20.79 -21.86 -6.77
CA PHE A 271 19.45 -22.40 -7.03
C PHE A 271 19.05 -23.26 -5.84
N ILE A 272 17.84 -23.07 -5.32
CA ILE A 272 17.30 -23.91 -4.25
C ILE A 272 16.00 -24.60 -4.68
N ASN A 273 15.82 -25.83 -4.22
CA ASN A 273 14.54 -26.50 -4.22
C ASN A 273 13.97 -26.49 -2.80
N MET A 274 12.71 -26.08 -2.67
CA MET A 274 12.07 -25.91 -1.37
C MET A 274 10.74 -26.63 -1.34
N ASN A 275 10.48 -27.27 -0.20
CA ASN A 275 9.18 -27.85 0.13
C ASN A 275 8.47 -26.93 1.14
N PHE A 276 7.22 -26.58 0.84
CA PHE A 276 6.35 -25.70 1.65
C PHE A 276 5.15 -26.45 2.25
N ASP A 277 5.20 -27.78 2.28
CA ASP A 277 4.17 -28.65 2.83
C ASP A 277 4.01 -28.36 4.33
N LYS A 278 2.80 -27.96 4.71
CA LYS A 278 2.45 -27.74 6.11
C LYS A 278 2.02 -29.07 6.74
N GLU A 279 2.92 -29.69 7.47
CA GLU A 279 2.58 -30.88 8.26
C GLU A 279 2.19 -30.51 9.70
N ASN A 280 0.96 -30.85 10.08
CA ASN A 280 0.50 -30.87 11.47
C ASN A 280 0.15 -32.31 11.84
N ARG A 281 1.00 -32.93 12.66
CA ARG A 281 0.81 -34.32 13.11
C ARG A 281 0.62 -34.36 14.61
N VAL A 282 -0.41 -35.08 15.04
CA VAL A 282 -0.63 -35.44 16.43
C VAL A 282 -0.13 -36.86 16.63
N GLU A 283 0.97 -37.02 17.36
CA GLU A 283 1.49 -38.33 17.74
C GLU A 283 0.93 -38.72 19.10
N ASN A 284 0.23 -39.85 19.15
CA ASN A 284 -0.21 -40.46 20.41
C ASN A 284 0.70 -41.64 20.70
N ILE A 285 1.73 -41.41 21.50
CA ILE A 285 2.73 -42.41 21.85
C ILE A 285 2.32 -43.05 23.17
N VAL A 286 2.29 -44.39 23.19
CA VAL A 286 2.07 -45.18 24.40
C VAL A 286 3.40 -45.78 24.82
N GLU A 287 3.89 -45.39 26.00
CA GLU A 287 5.13 -45.94 26.56
C GLU A 287 4.83 -46.70 27.85
N ALA A 288 5.49 -47.84 28.02
CA ALA A 288 5.52 -48.54 29.29
C ALA A 288 6.31 -47.71 30.32
N PRO A 289 5.73 -47.41 31.50
CA PRO A 289 6.45 -46.74 32.59
C PRO A 289 7.68 -47.55 33.05
N ASP A 290 7.58 -48.88 33.05
CA ASP A 290 8.72 -49.78 33.23
C ASP A 290 9.33 -50.13 31.86
N LYS A 291 10.47 -49.51 31.56
CA LYS A 291 11.20 -49.71 30.30
C LYS A 291 11.99 -51.03 30.23
N GLU A 292 12.24 -51.67 31.38
CA GLU A 292 13.03 -52.90 31.45
C GLU A 292 12.16 -54.12 31.12
N ASN A 293 10.93 -54.16 31.65
CA ASN A 293 9.99 -55.25 31.40
C ASN A 293 8.92 -54.92 30.34
N ASN A 294 8.91 -53.68 29.83
CA ASN A 294 7.90 -53.15 28.90
C ASN A 294 6.45 -53.33 29.40
N GLU A 295 6.25 -53.15 30.71
CA GLU A 295 4.96 -53.33 31.37
C GLU A 295 4.35 -52.02 31.88
N GLY A 296 3.02 -51.96 31.87
CA GLY A 296 2.25 -50.90 32.53
C GLY A 296 2.24 -51.03 34.06
N LEU A 297 2.09 -49.91 34.75
CA LEU A 297 1.95 -49.84 36.21
C LEU A 297 0.62 -50.51 36.63
N ILE A 298 0.66 -51.48 37.53
CA ILE A 298 -0.55 -52.17 38.00
C ILE A 298 -1.36 -51.21 38.88
N ILE A 299 -2.59 -50.89 38.46
CA ILE A 299 -3.50 -50.01 39.21
C ILE A 299 -4.56 -50.80 39.99
N SER A 300 -4.92 -51.98 39.51
CA SER A 300 -5.90 -52.86 40.16
C SER A 300 -5.66 -54.30 39.72
N SER A 301 -5.78 -55.24 40.65
CA SER A 301 -5.73 -56.68 40.39
C SER A 301 -6.86 -57.35 41.16
N GLN A 302 -7.67 -58.12 40.44
CA GLN A 302 -8.74 -58.92 41.00
C GLN A 302 -8.50 -60.39 40.64
N ARG A 303 -8.29 -61.22 41.67
CA ARG A 303 -8.16 -62.67 41.52
C ARG A 303 -9.36 -63.35 42.17
N LEU A 304 -10.20 -63.97 41.34
CA LEU A 304 -11.32 -64.81 41.76
C LEU A 304 -10.94 -66.27 41.56
N SER A 305 -10.84 -67.02 42.66
CA SER A 305 -10.68 -68.47 42.63
C SER A 305 -11.95 -69.08 43.18
N LYS A 306 -12.63 -69.90 42.38
CA LYS A 306 -13.72 -70.78 42.82
C LYS A 306 -13.24 -72.21 42.66
N ALA A 307 -13.23 -72.94 43.76
CA ALA A 307 -13.05 -74.38 43.75
C ALA A 307 -14.34 -75.02 44.27
N PHE A 308 -14.89 -75.95 43.49
CA PHE A 308 -16.00 -76.79 43.87
C PHE A 308 -15.52 -78.25 43.84
N SER A 309 -15.76 -78.96 44.93
CA SER A 309 -15.51 -80.38 45.04
C SER A 309 -16.74 -80.99 45.70
N GLY A 310 -17.47 -81.81 44.95
CA GLY A 310 -18.68 -82.46 45.42
C GLY A 310 -19.09 -83.65 44.57
N GLN A 311 -19.93 -84.51 45.11
CA GLN A 311 -20.56 -85.59 44.35
C GLN A 311 -21.79 -85.04 43.61
N GLY A 312 -21.72 -84.98 42.28
CA GLY A 312 -22.84 -84.59 41.44
C GLY A 312 -23.82 -85.75 41.20
N ALA A 313 -25.12 -85.45 41.16
CA ALA A 313 -26.11 -86.38 40.64
C ALA A 313 -26.00 -86.45 39.09
N PRO A 314 -26.08 -87.65 38.47
CA PRO A 314 -25.97 -87.77 37.02
C PRO A 314 -27.12 -87.03 36.31
N PRO A 315 -26.88 -86.43 35.12
CA PRO A 315 -27.93 -85.78 34.35
C PRO A 315 -29.03 -86.79 33.99
N GLY A 316 -30.28 -86.46 34.31
CA GLY A 316 -31.43 -87.34 34.09
C GLY A 316 -31.61 -87.68 32.62
N GLY A 317 -31.53 -88.98 32.30
CA GLY A 317 -31.77 -89.51 30.96
C GLY A 317 -33.24 -89.43 30.55
N ILE A 318 -33.43 -89.24 29.24
CA ILE A 318 -34.71 -89.15 28.51
C ILE A 318 -35.74 -90.24 28.86
N ALA A 319 -37.01 -89.85 28.92
CA ALA A 319 -38.15 -90.75 29.17
C ALA A 319 -38.55 -91.54 27.91
N GLY A 320 -38.64 -92.88 28.05
CA GLY A 320 -39.46 -93.76 27.21
C GLY A 320 -38.77 -94.44 26.02
N THR A 321 -38.80 -95.77 25.99
CA THR A 321 -38.74 -96.57 24.75
C THR A 321 -39.91 -97.57 24.77
N GLY A 322 -40.56 -97.77 23.62
CA GLY A 322 -41.89 -98.40 23.48
C GLY A 322 -41.95 -99.93 23.65
N ASP A 323 -43.19 -100.45 23.54
CA ASP A 323 -43.73 -101.73 24.03
C ASP A 323 -43.04 -103.06 23.65
N ASN A 324 -41.90 -103.05 22.94
CA ASN A 324 -41.16 -104.27 22.58
C ASN A 324 -39.65 -104.24 22.93
N ALA A 325 -39.21 -103.29 23.75
CA ALA A 325 -37.86 -103.28 24.29
C ALA A 325 -37.81 -104.00 25.66
N VAL A 326 -36.92 -105.00 25.79
CA VAL A 326 -36.68 -105.70 27.06
C VAL A 326 -36.27 -104.67 28.13
N PRO A 327 -36.91 -104.63 29.31
CA PRO A 327 -36.53 -103.69 30.36
C PRO A 327 -35.09 -103.95 30.83
N SER A 328 -34.16 -103.16 30.32
CA SER A 328 -32.82 -103.07 30.90
C SER A 328 -32.92 -102.17 32.11
N TYR A 329 -32.75 -102.73 33.30
CA TYR A 329 -32.51 -101.96 34.51
C TYR A 329 -31.04 -101.53 34.50
N PRO A 330 -30.69 -100.25 34.30
CA PRO A 330 -29.33 -99.83 34.58
C PRO A 330 -29.11 -100.00 36.09
N GLY A 331 -28.13 -100.82 36.46
CA GLY A 331 -27.69 -100.94 37.85
C GLY A 331 -27.31 -99.56 38.38
N ALA A 332 -27.92 -99.15 39.48
CA ALA A 332 -27.54 -97.94 40.19
C ALA A 332 -26.14 -98.15 40.79
N ASN A 333 -25.10 -97.82 40.03
CA ASN A 333 -23.77 -97.66 40.59
C ASN A 333 -23.73 -96.32 41.32
N THR A 334 -23.97 -96.33 42.62
CA THR A 334 -23.81 -95.17 43.52
C THR A 334 -22.34 -94.90 43.80
N GLN A 335 -21.57 -94.66 42.74
CA GLN A 335 -20.26 -94.02 42.87
C GLN A 335 -20.40 -92.66 42.22
N GLY A 336 -20.85 -91.69 43.02
CA GLY A 336 -20.94 -90.30 42.59
C GLY A 336 -19.61 -89.90 41.97
N THR A 337 -19.62 -89.56 40.69
CA THR A 337 -18.42 -89.06 40.03
C THR A 337 -18.03 -87.77 40.75
N ASN A 338 -16.84 -87.78 41.36
CA ASN A 338 -16.32 -86.64 42.08
C ASN A 338 -16.14 -85.53 41.04
N SER A 339 -17.02 -84.53 41.06
CA SER A 339 -16.92 -83.39 40.15
C SER A 339 -16.06 -82.35 40.84
N GLN A 340 -14.84 -82.21 40.33
CA GLN A 340 -13.94 -81.12 40.69
C GLN A 340 -14.06 -80.06 39.62
N TYR A 341 -14.41 -78.85 40.04
CA TYR A 341 -14.45 -77.68 39.19
C TYR A 341 -13.58 -76.61 39.83
N GLU A 342 -12.56 -76.16 39.11
CA GLU A 342 -11.72 -75.04 39.50
C GLU A 342 -11.86 -73.95 38.42
N GLU A 343 -12.26 -72.77 38.85
CA GLU A 343 -12.31 -71.56 38.03
C GLU A 343 -11.37 -70.53 38.67
N LEU A 344 -10.26 -70.24 38.00
CA LEU A 344 -9.36 -69.15 38.34
C LEU A 344 -9.52 -68.04 37.31
N ASN A 345 -9.99 -66.88 37.75
CA ASN A 345 -10.12 -65.68 36.94
C ASN A 345 -9.23 -64.59 37.54
N ASP A 346 -8.21 -64.17 36.80
CA ASP A 346 -7.27 -63.11 37.20
C ASP A 346 -7.41 -61.94 36.22
N THR A 347 -7.82 -60.79 36.74
CA THR A 347 -7.98 -59.54 35.97
C THR A 347 -7.03 -58.50 36.52
N ILE A 348 -6.05 -58.08 35.73
CA ILE A 348 -5.06 -57.05 36.10
C ILE A 348 -5.24 -55.84 35.18
N ASN A 349 -5.59 -54.70 35.76
CA ASN A 349 -5.65 -53.43 35.07
C ASN A 349 -4.31 -52.72 35.21
N ARG A 350 -3.73 -52.32 34.08
CA ARG A 350 -2.43 -51.62 34.01
C ARG A 350 -2.60 -50.25 33.38
N GLU A 351 -1.91 -49.26 33.94
CA GLU A 351 -1.81 -47.91 33.39
C GLU A 351 -0.53 -47.76 32.58
N VAL A 352 -0.61 -47.01 31.49
CA VAL A 352 0.50 -46.75 30.56
C VAL A 352 0.70 -45.25 30.42
N ASN A 353 1.93 -44.82 30.13
CA ASN A 353 2.17 -43.42 29.83
C ASN A 353 1.57 -43.11 28.45
N ARG A 354 0.72 -42.08 28.37
CA ARG A 354 0.21 -41.54 27.12
C ARG A 354 0.85 -40.18 26.89
N ILE A 355 1.66 -40.09 25.84
CA ILE A 355 2.34 -38.85 25.45
C ILE A 355 1.68 -38.37 24.15
N THR A 356 0.97 -37.25 24.22
CA THR A 356 0.46 -36.56 23.03
C THR A 356 1.46 -35.50 22.63
N ARG A 357 2.06 -35.65 21.43
CA ARG A 357 2.95 -34.66 20.84
C ARG A 357 2.24 -33.98 19.67
N ASN A 358 2.04 -32.68 19.79
CA ASN A 358 1.59 -31.84 18.69
C ASN A 358 2.83 -31.33 17.95
N VAL A 359 3.13 -31.91 16.78
CA VAL A 359 4.27 -31.52 15.95
C VAL A 359 3.77 -30.56 14.88
N VAL A 360 4.22 -29.31 14.96
CA VAL A 360 4.03 -28.30 13.93
C VAL A 360 5.38 -28.07 13.26
N MET A 361 5.53 -28.49 12.01
CA MET A 361 6.77 -28.29 11.27
C MET A 361 6.91 -26.82 10.82
N SER A 362 8.15 -26.41 10.58
CA SER A 362 8.47 -25.10 9.98
C SER A 362 7.69 -24.90 8.68
N PRO A 363 7.34 -23.65 8.32
CA PRO A 363 6.53 -23.37 7.13
C PRO A 363 7.22 -23.68 5.80
N TYR A 364 8.52 -24.01 5.83
CA TYR A 364 9.30 -24.43 4.66
C TYR A 364 10.53 -25.25 5.07
N LYS A 365 11.01 -26.06 4.13
CA LYS A 365 12.23 -26.88 4.20
C LYS A 365 13.00 -26.75 2.88
N ILE A 366 14.33 -26.68 2.94
CA ILE A 366 15.18 -26.66 1.73
C ILE A 366 15.52 -28.11 1.39
N ASP A 367 14.97 -28.65 0.31
CA ASP A 367 15.24 -30.04 -0.07
C ASP A 367 16.58 -30.16 -0.80
N ASP A 368 16.91 -29.17 -1.63
CA ASP A 368 18.13 -29.17 -2.43
C ASP A 368 18.70 -27.76 -2.60
N ILE A 369 20.01 -27.66 -2.77
CA ILE A 369 20.73 -26.43 -3.10
C ILE A 369 21.83 -26.74 -4.10
N THR A 370 21.91 -25.96 -5.18
CA THR A 370 23.00 -25.99 -6.16
C THR A 370 23.67 -24.63 -6.21
N ILE A 371 25.00 -24.60 -6.10
CA ILE A 371 25.79 -23.36 -6.12
C ILE A 371 26.75 -23.39 -7.30
N ASN A 372 26.64 -22.38 -8.15
CA ASN A 372 27.53 -22.14 -9.27
C ASN A 372 28.39 -20.92 -8.98
N VAL A 373 29.71 -21.09 -9.04
CA VAL A 373 30.67 -20.03 -8.80
C VAL A 373 31.55 -19.86 -10.03
N GLY A 374 31.45 -18.71 -10.67
CA GLY A 374 32.44 -18.25 -11.63
C GLY A 374 33.55 -17.49 -10.92
N VAL A 375 34.80 -17.81 -11.23
CA VAL A 375 35.98 -17.08 -10.71
C VAL A 375 36.92 -16.70 -11.85
N GLU A 376 37.34 -15.43 -11.87
CA GLU A 376 38.32 -14.94 -12.81
C GLU A 376 39.75 -15.21 -12.29
N PRO A 377 40.62 -15.84 -13.09
CA PRO A 377 41.97 -16.15 -12.67
C PRO A 377 42.83 -14.88 -12.49
N PRO A 378 43.60 -14.80 -11.39
CA PRO A 378 44.53 -13.69 -11.20
C PRO A 378 45.63 -13.78 -12.27
N ALA A 379 45.55 -12.91 -13.28
CA ALA A 379 46.44 -12.80 -14.45
C ALA A 379 46.06 -13.61 -15.71
N GLY A 380 44.79 -14.00 -15.89
CA GLY A 380 44.31 -14.58 -17.16
C GLY A 380 44.86 -15.95 -17.52
N GLY A 381 45.48 -16.62 -16.55
CA GLY A 381 45.95 -18.01 -16.63
C GLY A 381 44.92 -19.01 -16.11
N GLN A 382 45.35 -20.24 -15.81
CA GLN A 382 44.50 -21.24 -15.16
C GLN A 382 44.52 -21.03 -13.64
N LEU A 383 43.38 -21.23 -12.98
CA LEU A 383 43.33 -21.25 -11.50
C LEU A 383 44.12 -22.47 -11.00
N ASP A 384 44.90 -22.30 -9.93
CA ASP A 384 45.58 -23.41 -9.27
C ASP A 384 44.56 -24.38 -8.62
N ASP A 385 44.79 -25.68 -8.75
CA ASP A 385 43.89 -26.73 -8.27
C ASP A 385 43.67 -26.62 -6.74
N ALA A 386 44.69 -26.18 -5.99
CA ALA A 386 44.58 -25.93 -4.55
C ALA A 386 43.62 -24.77 -4.20
N THR A 387 43.54 -23.75 -5.08
CA THR A 387 42.62 -22.62 -4.90
C THR A 387 41.19 -23.05 -5.21
N ILE A 388 41.00 -23.85 -6.26
CA ILE A 388 39.70 -24.45 -6.59
C ILE A 388 39.20 -25.31 -5.43
N GLU A 389 40.08 -26.14 -4.86
CA GLU A 389 39.73 -27.01 -3.73
C GLU A 389 39.36 -26.23 -2.46
N SER A 390 40.07 -25.13 -2.18
CA SER A 390 39.74 -24.23 -1.07
C SER A 390 38.36 -23.58 -1.25
N ILE A 391 38.03 -23.17 -2.47
CA ILE A 391 36.71 -22.64 -2.82
C ILE A 391 35.64 -23.73 -2.62
N LYS A 392 35.88 -24.94 -3.13
CA LYS A 392 34.97 -26.08 -2.94
C LYS A 392 34.75 -26.40 -1.46
N GLN A 393 35.77 -26.30 -0.61
CA GLN A 393 35.63 -26.55 0.82
C GLN A 393 34.70 -25.52 1.51
N VAL A 394 34.81 -24.25 1.13
CA VAL A 394 33.90 -23.20 1.63
C VAL A 394 32.46 -23.48 1.16
N LEU A 395 32.29 -23.84 -0.11
CA LEU A 395 30.98 -24.16 -0.68
C LEU A 395 30.36 -25.40 -0.02
N ARG A 396 31.14 -26.45 0.23
CA ARG A 396 30.72 -27.66 0.95
C ARG A 396 30.18 -27.35 2.34
N ASN A 397 30.83 -26.43 3.07
CA ASN A 397 30.36 -26.02 4.39
C ASN A 397 29.02 -25.29 4.31
N VAL A 398 28.82 -24.43 3.31
CA VAL A 398 27.55 -23.71 3.12
C VAL A 398 26.42 -24.65 2.71
N VAL A 399 26.68 -25.59 1.80
CA VAL A 399 25.70 -26.63 1.41
C VAL A 399 25.33 -27.49 2.63
N ARG A 400 26.33 -27.96 3.40
CA ARG A 400 26.12 -28.78 4.59
C ARG A 400 25.27 -28.08 5.65
N VAL A 401 25.53 -26.81 5.94
CA VAL A 401 24.75 -26.04 6.92
C VAL A 401 23.33 -25.76 6.42
N THR A 402 23.14 -25.59 5.11
CA THR A 402 21.83 -25.32 4.53
C THR A 402 20.95 -26.57 4.51
N LEU A 403 21.53 -27.74 4.26
CA LEU A 403 20.83 -29.04 4.17
C LEU A 403 20.80 -29.83 5.48
N SER A 404 21.46 -29.37 6.55
CA SER A 404 21.48 -30.08 7.85
C SER A 404 20.08 -30.21 8.47
N ASN A 405 19.23 -29.20 8.27
CA ASN A 405 17.82 -29.23 8.69
C ASN A 405 16.97 -30.18 7.84
N SER A 406 17.53 -30.70 6.74
CA SER A 406 16.79 -31.53 5.80
C SER A 406 16.79 -33.01 6.18
N GLY A 407 17.59 -33.39 7.20
CA GLY A 407 17.74 -34.76 7.67
C GLY A 407 18.60 -35.63 6.75
N LEU A 408 19.28 -35.03 5.77
CA LEU A 408 20.18 -35.71 4.83
C LEU A 408 21.61 -35.59 5.36
N GLU A 409 22.19 -36.70 5.79
CA GLU A 409 23.64 -36.78 6.04
C GLU A 409 24.34 -37.06 4.71
N LEU A 410 24.75 -36.00 4.01
CA LEU A 410 25.43 -36.11 2.72
C LEU A 410 26.93 -36.42 2.89
N THR A 411 27.40 -37.39 2.10
CA THR A 411 28.82 -37.69 1.96
C THR A 411 29.55 -36.58 1.20
N GLN A 412 30.90 -36.54 1.26
CA GLN A 412 31.67 -35.49 0.58
C GLN A 412 31.50 -35.52 -0.95
N GLU A 413 31.35 -36.71 -1.54
CA GLU A 413 31.17 -36.90 -2.98
C GLU A 413 29.80 -36.41 -3.45
N GLU A 414 28.77 -36.55 -2.63
CA GLU A 414 27.43 -36.03 -2.92
C GLU A 414 27.41 -34.50 -2.84
N LEU A 415 28.08 -33.90 -1.84
CA LEU A 415 28.20 -32.44 -1.73
C LEU A 415 28.86 -31.79 -2.96
N ASP A 416 29.82 -32.47 -3.58
CA ASP A 416 30.51 -31.98 -4.78
C ASP A 416 29.61 -31.97 -6.03
N GLN A 417 28.54 -32.77 -6.06
CA GLN A 417 27.55 -32.74 -7.16
C GLN A 417 26.70 -31.46 -7.15
N HIS A 418 26.55 -30.84 -5.97
CA HIS A 418 25.81 -29.60 -5.78
C HIS A 418 26.66 -28.35 -6.04
N ILE A 419 27.94 -28.51 -6.38
CA ILE A 419 28.91 -27.42 -6.48
C ILE A 419 29.56 -27.42 -7.86
N SER A 420 29.40 -26.31 -8.59
CA SER A 420 30.12 -26.07 -9.83
C SER A 420 31.03 -24.85 -9.71
N VAL A 421 32.33 -25.04 -9.94
CA VAL A 421 33.31 -23.95 -10.00
C VAL A 421 33.82 -23.82 -11.43
N LEU A 422 33.57 -22.68 -12.05
CA LEU A 422 33.88 -22.38 -13.44
C LEU A 422 34.97 -21.29 -13.49
N PRO A 423 36.25 -21.66 -13.72
CA PRO A 423 37.29 -20.69 -13.94
C PRO A 423 37.19 -20.15 -15.38
N ARG A 424 36.68 -18.93 -15.57
CA ARG A 424 36.62 -18.25 -16.87
C ARG A 424 36.86 -16.76 -16.71
N GLU A 425 37.53 -16.16 -17.68
CA GLU A 425 37.61 -14.70 -17.78
C GLU A 425 36.23 -14.11 -18.10
N PHE A 426 35.83 -13.10 -17.33
CA PHE A 426 34.58 -12.40 -17.57
C PHE A 426 34.76 -11.39 -18.70
N SER A 427 34.19 -11.71 -19.87
CA SER A 427 34.15 -10.81 -21.02
C SER A 427 33.10 -9.72 -20.79
N GLY A 428 33.47 -8.67 -20.05
CA GLY A 428 32.51 -7.64 -19.69
C GLY A 428 33.01 -6.61 -18.67
N LYS A 429 34.24 -6.09 -18.83
CA LYS A 429 34.53 -4.78 -18.23
C LYS A 429 33.70 -3.76 -18.99
N VAL A 430 32.48 -3.50 -18.53
CA VAL A 430 31.73 -2.31 -18.93
C VAL A 430 32.51 -1.13 -18.37
N ASN A 431 33.54 -0.71 -19.10
CA ASN A 431 33.94 0.68 -19.03
C ASN A 431 32.70 1.44 -19.50
N VAL A 432 32.03 2.09 -18.55
CA VAL A 432 31.13 3.19 -18.89
C VAL A 432 32.03 4.23 -19.55
N ALA A 433 32.19 4.10 -20.85
CA ALA A 433 32.81 5.11 -21.67
C ALA A 433 31.88 6.32 -21.54
N ASP A 434 32.34 7.33 -20.80
CA ASP A 434 31.83 8.69 -20.83
C ASP A 434 31.91 9.20 -22.28
N SER A 435 30.93 8.77 -23.08
CA SER A 435 30.78 9.09 -24.48
C SER A 435 29.87 10.29 -24.58
N THR A 436 30.34 11.42 -24.07
CA THR A 436 29.81 12.74 -24.46
C THR A 436 30.91 13.79 -24.41
N SER A 437 31.98 13.61 -25.20
CA SER A 437 32.81 14.73 -25.61
C SER A 437 32.13 15.44 -26.79
N LEU A 438 31.06 16.18 -26.49
CA LEU A 438 30.54 17.17 -27.43
C LEU A 438 31.63 18.24 -27.62
N ASN A 439 31.99 18.47 -28.88
CA ASN A 439 33.01 19.43 -29.31
C ASN A 439 32.81 20.78 -28.59
N PRO A 440 33.80 21.31 -27.85
CA PRO A 440 33.63 22.51 -27.02
C PRO A 440 33.13 23.72 -27.83
N ALA A 441 33.49 23.82 -29.12
CA ALA A 441 32.99 24.88 -30.00
C ALA A 441 31.47 24.85 -30.23
N LEU A 442 30.83 23.67 -30.17
CA LEU A 442 29.39 23.49 -30.32
C LEU A 442 28.65 23.84 -29.02
N LEU A 443 29.25 23.56 -27.86
CA LEU A 443 28.72 23.95 -26.56
C LEU A 443 28.78 25.47 -26.34
N TRP A 444 29.84 26.15 -26.78
CA TRP A 444 29.94 27.61 -26.69
C TRP A 444 28.95 28.33 -27.63
N THR A 445 28.65 27.78 -28.81
CA THR A 445 27.67 28.39 -29.73
C THR A 445 26.23 28.18 -29.24
N VAL A 446 25.89 26.98 -28.77
CA VAL A 446 24.57 26.70 -28.17
C VAL A 446 24.39 27.47 -26.86
N GLY A 447 25.44 27.56 -26.03
CA GLY A 447 25.44 28.37 -24.80
C GLY A 447 25.27 29.87 -25.07
N GLY A 448 25.90 30.39 -26.12
CA GLY A 448 25.74 31.80 -26.54
C GLY A 448 24.33 32.12 -27.04
N ILE A 449 23.71 31.22 -27.80
CA ILE A 449 22.32 31.37 -28.27
C ILE A 449 21.34 31.27 -27.09
N ALA A 450 21.57 30.33 -26.16
CA ALA A 450 20.76 30.20 -24.95
C ALA A 450 20.88 31.44 -24.03
N ALA A 451 22.08 32.00 -23.89
CA ALA A 451 22.29 33.23 -23.12
C ALA A 451 21.59 34.45 -23.75
N LEU A 452 21.60 34.57 -25.08
CA LEU A 452 20.86 35.63 -25.78
C LEU A 452 19.34 35.45 -25.67
N ALA A 453 18.84 34.22 -25.73
CA ALA A 453 17.43 33.92 -25.52
C ALA A 453 16.99 34.26 -24.08
N LEU A 454 17.81 33.90 -23.08
CA LEU A 454 17.57 34.25 -21.68
C LEU A 454 17.62 35.76 -21.45
N ALA A 455 18.56 36.47 -22.08
CA ALA A 455 18.64 37.93 -22.01
C ALA A 455 17.41 38.60 -22.65
N ALA A 456 16.89 38.07 -23.77
CA ALA A 456 15.67 38.56 -24.41
C ALA A 456 14.42 38.32 -23.55
N VAL A 457 14.32 37.14 -22.91
CA VAL A 457 13.24 36.83 -21.96
C VAL A 457 13.33 37.71 -20.72
N ALA A 458 14.52 37.90 -20.16
CA ALA A 458 14.73 38.80 -19.02
C ALA A 458 14.37 40.26 -19.37
N PHE A 459 14.76 40.73 -20.56
CA PHE A 459 14.41 42.06 -21.06
C PHE A 459 12.88 42.21 -21.23
N LEU A 460 12.20 41.18 -21.75
CA LEU A 460 10.74 41.17 -21.87
C LEU A 460 10.04 41.16 -20.50
N LEU A 461 10.53 40.40 -19.52
CA LEU A 461 10.00 40.38 -18.17
C LEU A 461 10.21 41.72 -17.45
N ILE A 462 11.38 42.34 -17.60
CA ILE A 462 11.67 43.67 -17.04
C ILE A 462 10.79 44.73 -17.69
N ARG A 463 10.58 44.67 -19.01
CA ARG A 463 9.69 45.59 -19.72
C ARG A 463 8.23 45.40 -19.29
N ARG A 464 7.78 44.16 -19.11
CA ARG A 464 6.43 43.85 -18.63
C ARG A 464 6.21 44.33 -17.19
N ARG A 465 7.20 44.15 -16.30
CA ARG A 465 7.16 44.72 -14.94
C ARG A 465 7.11 46.25 -14.95
N ARG A 466 7.88 46.91 -15.82
CA ARG A 466 7.83 48.38 -15.95
C ARG A 466 6.49 48.89 -16.50
N GLN A 467 5.81 48.14 -17.35
CA GLN A 467 4.47 48.51 -17.82
C GLN A 467 3.40 48.35 -16.74
N ASN A 468 3.51 47.33 -15.89
CA ASN A 468 2.59 47.16 -14.76
C ASN A 468 2.77 48.27 -13.71
N GLN A 469 4.00 48.73 -13.46
CA GLN A 469 4.26 49.85 -12.53
C GLN A 469 3.76 51.21 -13.03
N LEU A 470 3.58 51.38 -14.35
CA LEU A 470 3.02 52.60 -14.94
C LEU A 470 1.48 52.61 -14.99
N GLN A 471 0.83 51.46 -14.79
CA GLN A 471 -0.65 51.36 -14.72
C GLN A 471 -1.19 51.48 -13.30
N GLU A 472 -0.36 51.31 -12.26
CA GLU A 472 -0.72 51.61 -10.86
C GLU A 472 -0.61 53.10 -10.50
N THR A 473 -0.09 53.95 -11.39
CA THR A 473 0.17 55.38 -11.10
C THR A 473 -0.84 56.35 -11.72
N ASP A 474 -1.84 55.87 -12.45
CA ASP A 474 -2.73 56.68 -13.30
C ASP A 474 -4.24 56.47 -12.99
N ASP A 475 -4.60 56.35 -11.70
CA ASP A 475 -5.97 56.59 -11.23
C ASP A 475 -6.01 57.91 -10.43
N PRO A 476 -6.54 59.01 -11.00
CA PRO A 476 -6.80 60.24 -10.27
C PRO A 476 -8.23 60.24 -9.70
N GLU A 477 -8.36 60.87 -8.52
CA GLU A 477 -9.60 61.21 -7.79
C GLU A 477 -10.17 60.14 -6.83
N LEU A 478 -9.75 60.24 -5.57
CA LEU A 478 -10.60 60.82 -4.50
C LEU A 478 -9.69 61.27 -3.35
N MET A 479 -9.46 62.58 -3.29
CA MET A 479 -8.96 63.23 -2.07
C MET A 479 -10.05 63.14 -1.01
N ASP A 480 -9.77 62.43 0.08
CA ASP A 480 -10.25 62.84 1.38
C ASP A 480 -9.10 62.82 2.38
N ALA A 481 -9.04 63.87 3.19
CA ALA A 481 -7.91 64.20 4.04
C ALA A 481 -7.93 63.37 5.32
N GLN A 482 -6.82 62.70 5.67
CA GLN A 482 -6.46 62.41 7.06
C GLN A 482 -4.96 62.04 7.20
N GLN A 483 -4.41 62.40 8.35
CA GLN A 483 -2.99 62.51 8.73
C GLN A 483 -2.19 61.18 8.63
N PRO A 484 -0.84 61.23 8.55
CA PRO A 484 -0.03 60.01 8.42
C PRO A 484 0.01 59.24 9.75
N LEU A 485 -0.55 58.02 9.75
CA LEU A 485 -0.29 57.00 10.76
C LEU A 485 0.85 56.11 10.24
N GLU A 486 1.96 56.09 10.98
CA GLU A 486 2.98 55.05 10.88
C GLU A 486 2.34 53.70 11.23
N ILE A 487 2.40 52.74 10.31
CA ILE A 487 2.02 51.34 10.60
C ILE A 487 3.29 50.47 10.63
N PRO A 488 3.52 49.70 11.72
CA PRO A 488 4.70 48.85 11.91
C PRO A 488 4.74 47.58 11.05
N ASP A 489 5.93 47.00 10.96
CA ASP A 489 6.23 45.69 10.38
C ASP A 489 5.31 44.58 10.93
N LEU A 490 4.73 43.81 10.00
CA LEU A 490 3.94 42.61 10.28
C LEU A 490 4.82 41.51 10.88
N MET A 491 4.49 41.12 12.12
CA MET A 491 4.98 39.91 12.76
C MET A 491 4.34 38.68 12.11
N TYR A 492 5.18 37.68 11.80
CA TYR A 492 4.74 36.31 11.55
C TYR A 492 4.08 35.74 12.80
N GLN A 493 2.97 35.05 12.59
CA GLN A 493 2.17 34.41 13.61
C GLN A 493 2.82 33.05 13.99
N GLU A 494 3.39 32.99 15.18
CA GLU A 494 3.77 31.75 15.86
C GLU A 494 3.24 31.85 17.30
N ASP A 495 2.14 31.13 17.56
CA ASP A 495 1.48 31.06 18.85
C ASP A 495 2.38 30.35 19.87
N ASN A 496 2.95 31.11 20.81
CA ASN A 496 3.32 30.58 22.13
C ASN A 496 3.50 31.74 23.13
N ASP A 497 2.46 32.02 23.92
CA ASP A 497 2.39 33.15 24.87
C ASP A 497 3.59 33.21 25.86
N GLN A 498 4.21 32.07 26.17
CA GLN A 498 5.38 32.00 27.05
C GLN A 498 6.63 32.67 26.46
N VAL A 499 6.79 32.69 25.14
CA VAL A 499 7.95 33.30 24.47
C VAL A 499 7.82 34.82 24.43
N VAL A 500 6.59 35.34 24.34
CA VAL A 500 6.28 36.77 24.36
C VAL A 500 6.60 37.36 25.72
N VAL A 501 6.18 36.70 26.81
CA VAL A 501 6.46 37.13 28.18
C VAL A 501 7.97 37.14 28.46
N ARG A 502 8.70 36.12 28.01
CA ARG A 502 10.17 36.04 28.18
C ARG A 502 10.90 37.19 27.48
N LYS A 503 10.52 37.50 26.23
CA LYS A 503 11.10 38.63 25.47
C LYS A 503 10.76 39.98 26.08
N GLN A 504 9.56 40.13 26.66
CA GLN A 504 9.17 41.35 27.36
C GLN A 504 9.98 41.55 28.65
N LEU A 505 10.20 40.49 29.43
CA LEU A 505 11.05 40.52 30.63
C LEU A 505 12.51 40.81 30.27
N GLU A 506 13.04 40.22 29.19
CA GLU A 506 14.40 40.49 28.71
C GLU A 506 14.58 41.95 28.24
N LYS A 507 13.56 42.51 27.56
CA LYS A 507 13.55 43.91 27.12
C LYS A 507 13.45 44.87 28.31
N LEU A 508 12.67 44.53 29.33
CA LEU A 508 12.54 45.33 30.57
C LEU A 508 13.85 45.32 31.37
N ALA A 509 14.49 44.16 31.50
CA ALA A 509 15.80 44.03 32.17
C ALA A 509 16.90 44.85 31.48
N ARG A 510 16.90 44.94 30.14
CA ARG A 510 17.90 45.71 29.38
C ARG A 510 17.63 47.21 29.35
N SER A 511 16.37 47.63 29.28
CA SER A 511 16.02 49.05 29.08
C SER A 511 15.78 49.80 30.37
N LYS A 512 15.28 49.13 31.41
CA LYS A 512 14.92 49.72 32.70
C LYS A 512 15.20 48.75 33.85
N PRO A 513 16.47 48.61 34.25
CA PRO A 513 16.87 47.65 35.27
C PRO A 513 16.18 47.91 36.63
N ASP A 514 15.93 49.18 36.98
CA ASP A 514 15.32 49.54 38.26
C ASP A 514 13.85 49.08 38.37
N GLU A 515 13.07 49.20 37.29
CA GLU A 515 11.67 48.73 37.24
C GLU A 515 11.60 47.19 37.23
N PHE A 516 12.55 46.54 36.55
CA PHE A 516 12.66 45.08 36.52
C PHE A 516 12.97 44.50 37.91
N VAL A 517 13.83 45.17 38.69
CA VAL A 517 14.15 44.77 40.08
C VAL A 517 12.94 44.91 40.99
N VAL A 518 12.11 45.96 40.83
CA VAL A 518 10.86 46.11 41.59
C VAL A 518 9.89 44.98 41.28
N LEU A 519 9.74 44.61 40.00
CA LEU A 519 8.85 43.54 39.56
C LEU A 519 9.28 42.16 40.09
N LEU A 520 10.60 41.88 40.09
CA LEU A 520 11.17 40.70 40.74
C LEU A 520 10.91 40.70 42.25
N ARG A 521 10.99 41.86 42.91
CA ARG A 521 10.79 41.99 44.35
C ARG A 521 9.33 41.78 44.76
N THR A 522 8.38 42.18 43.90
CA THR A 522 6.95 41.94 44.09
C THR A 522 6.63 40.46 43.93
N TRP A 523 7.16 39.80 42.89
CA TRP A 523 6.99 38.36 42.70
C TRP A 523 7.60 37.52 43.82
N LEU A 524 8.77 37.92 44.34
CA LEU A 524 9.43 37.23 45.46
C LEU A 524 8.75 37.46 46.82
N ALA A 525 7.77 38.37 46.89
CA ALA A 525 6.98 38.65 48.08
C ALA A 525 5.55 38.07 48.01
N GLU A 526 5.18 37.50 46.87
CA GLU A 526 3.86 36.92 46.60
C GLU A 526 3.87 35.36 46.67
N ASP A 527 5.07 34.77 46.85
CA ASP A 527 5.33 33.42 47.36
C ASP A 527 5.89 33.51 48.80
#